data_AF-U3GVM5-F1
#
_entry.id   AF-U3GVM5-F1
#
_cell.length_a   1.000
_cell.length_b   1.000
_cell.length_c   1.000
_cell.angle_alpha   90.00
_cell.angle_beta   90.00
_cell.angle_gamma   90.00
#
_symmetry.space_group_name_H-M   'P 1'
#
loop_
_entity.id
_entity.type
_entity.pdbx_description
1 polymer ?
#
loop_
_entity_poly.entity_id
_entity_poly.type
_entity_poly.pdbx_seq_one_letter_code
_entity_poly.pdbx_strand_id
1 'polypeptide(L)'
;MPQTHDLTVKCHGGSLYFDGAVVEFKPRSPLKKASITDVRQWLDELHAGMSDSLRVESDLPTARDGGHVALRAGDQYLSWDFSPNQEHDARAFAAALTRLCPSTTIPGLNFVALDVETANSNYGSVCQIGVVRIVDGAVADSSSWLCTPPEKVNYFDEVNVGIHGITPEAVADAAPFSEVIDEVRTFIGADSVVAHFAQFDTAALREACLYEDVAPLEFSFGCSYVLSTMTDLGQQRNGLKFVAEAVGYDLVNHHDALADAEACAAIIVEVARREDLLHPFDNTNGTTVADMFHRRGVLLGTSASSIQPVLTDRNGTGVVLQRRSLSLSPLPEGARLARTRAPRSRRQHTSSPTSASSSDDSYDPGWGEGPIARRRELTGENPRWAKGAITQQAEFCATHPLQKT
;
A
#
# COMPACT_ATOMS: atom_id res chain seq x y z
N MET A 1 -10.84 -14.14 -38.03
CA MET A 1 -10.63 -15.26 -37.11
C MET A 1 -9.24 -15.06 -36.52
N PRO A 2 -9.09 -14.67 -35.25
CA PRO A 2 -7.77 -14.61 -34.64
C PRO A 2 -7.29 -16.06 -34.50
N GLN A 3 -6.07 -16.33 -34.94
CA GLN A 3 -5.45 -17.65 -34.81
C GLN A 3 -5.11 -17.88 -33.33
N THR A 4 -5.64 -18.97 -32.78
CA THR A 4 -5.21 -19.51 -31.48
C THR A 4 -3.79 -20.05 -31.64
N HIS A 5 -2.86 -19.54 -30.83
CA HIS A 5 -1.51 -20.06 -30.75
C HIS A 5 -1.37 -20.86 -29.45
N ASP A 6 -1.44 -22.20 -29.56
CA ASP A 6 -1.13 -23.11 -28.48
C ASP A 6 0.39 -23.06 -28.21
N LEU A 7 0.79 -22.54 -27.06
CA LEU A 7 2.19 -22.43 -26.63
C LEU A 7 2.47 -23.50 -25.56
N THR A 8 3.25 -24.51 -25.91
CA THR A 8 3.70 -25.57 -24.99
C THR A 8 5.17 -25.34 -24.60
N VAL A 9 5.46 -25.05 -23.33
CA VAL A 9 6.83 -24.87 -22.83
C VAL A 9 7.32 -26.16 -22.17
N LYS A 10 8.17 -26.90 -22.86
CA LYS A 10 8.84 -28.08 -22.28
C LYS A 10 9.96 -27.64 -21.36
N CYS A 11 9.79 -27.83 -20.06
CA CYS A 11 10.82 -27.56 -19.07
C CYS A 11 11.89 -28.67 -19.07
N HIS A 12 12.86 -28.57 -19.98
CA HIS A 12 14.24 -29.04 -19.81
C HIS A 12 15.19 -27.99 -20.42
N GLY A 13 15.17 -26.76 -19.86
CA GLY A 13 15.83 -25.60 -20.48
C GLY A 13 14.95 -24.95 -21.54
N GLY A 14 14.56 -23.70 -21.30
CA GLY A 14 13.57 -22.98 -22.10
C GLY A 14 14.20 -21.99 -23.09
N SER A 15 13.50 -21.77 -24.21
CA SER A 15 13.69 -20.62 -25.10
C SER A 15 12.34 -19.97 -25.31
N LEU A 16 12.31 -18.63 -25.35
CA LEU A 16 11.12 -17.82 -25.56
C LEU A 16 11.10 -17.33 -27.02
N TYR A 17 9.93 -17.34 -27.67
CA TYR A 17 9.72 -16.77 -29.00
C TYR A 17 8.67 -15.69 -28.93
N PHE A 18 9.04 -14.47 -29.31
CA PHE A 18 8.15 -13.33 -29.36
C PHE A 18 8.46 -12.50 -30.61
N ASP A 19 7.45 -12.27 -31.44
CA ASP A 19 7.51 -11.38 -32.61
C ASP A 19 8.76 -11.53 -33.51
N GLY A 20 9.16 -12.78 -33.77
CA GLY A 20 10.33 -13.11 -34.61
C GLY A 20 11.70 -12.98 -33.92
N ALA A 21 11.78 -12.65 -32.63
CA ALA A 21 13.01 -12.64 -31.84
C ALA A 21 13.16 -13.93 -31.00
N VAL A 22 14.39 -14.45 -30.94
CA VAL A 22 14.77 -15.64 -30.16
C VAL A 22 15.59 -15.20 -28.95
N VAL A 23 15.16 -15.58 -27.75
CA VAL A 23 15.96 -15.41 -26.52
C VAL A 23 16.16 -16.77 -25.85
N GLU A 24 17.41 -17.25 -25.84
CA GLU A 24 17.81 -18.54 -25.27
C GLU A 24 18.35 -18.40 -23.83
N PHE A 25 17.92 -19.27 -22.91
CA PHE A 25 18.53 -19.37 -21.58
C PHE A 25 18.75 -20.83 -21.14
N LYS A 26 19.91 -21.12 -20.53
CA LYS A 26 20.26 -22.46 -20.01
C LYS A 26 20.06 -22.54 -18.49
N PRO A 27 19.29 -23.51 -17.95
CA PRO A 27 19.15 -23.69 -16.50
C PRO A 27 20.03 -24.82 -15.95
N ARG A 28 20.44 -24.65 -14.70
CA ARG A 28 20.79 -25.72 -13.76
C ARG A 28 20.29 -25.33 -12.37
N SER A 29 19.06 -25.77 -11.99
CA SER A 29 18.52 -25.88 -10.62
C SER A 29 18.43 -24.61 -9.72
N PRO A 30 17.62 -24.62 -8.65
CA PRO A 30 16.16 -24.62 -8.60
C PRO A 30 15.63 -23.17 -8.49
N LEU A 31 14.51 -22.85 -9.16
CA LEU A 31 13.73 -21.58 -9.04
C LEU A 31 14.56 -20.31 -8.78
N LYS A 32 15.25 -19.80 -9.80
CA LYS A 32 15.92 -18.49 -9.70
C LYS A 32 14.90 -17.36 -9.90
N LYS A 33 15.07 -16.27 -9.15
CA LYS A 33 14.36 -14.96 -9.24
C LYS A 33 13.98 -14.50 -10.65
N ALA A 34 14.77 -14.85 -11.67
CA ALA A 34 14.51 -14.54 -13.08
C ALA A 34 13.14 -15.07 -13.56
N SER A 35 12.74 -16.30 -13.21
CA SER A 35 11.46 -16.87 -13.69
C SER A 35 10.24 -16.13 -13.13
N ILE A 36 10.36 -15.55 -11.93
CA ILE A 36 9.31 -14.73 -11.32
C ILE A 36 9.25 -13.36 -12.02
N THR A 37 10.40 -12.77 -12.35
CA THR A 37 10.47 -11.51 -13.11
C THR A 37 9.88 -11.66 -14.51
N ASP A 38 10.13 -12.78 -15.18
CA ASP A 38 9.65 -13.04 -16.54
C ASP A 38 8.13 -13.30 -16.57
N VAL A 39 7.60 -14.02 -15.57
CA VAL A 39 6.14 -14.18 -15.40
C VAL A 39 5.48 -12.84 -15.07
N ARG A 40 6.13 -11.99 -14.27
CA ARG A 40 5.62 -10.64 -13.97
C ARG A 40 5.58 -9.77 -15.23
N GLN A 41 6.64 -9.77 -16.02
CA GLN A 41 6.64 -9.05 -17.29
C GLN A 41 5.52 -9.54 -18.22
N TRP A 42 5.28 -10.84 -18.30
CA TRP A 42 4.17 -11.39 -19.07
C TRP A 42 2.78 -10.99 -18.53
N LEU A 43 2.62 -10.95 -17.20
CA LEU A 43 1.40 -10.47 -16.56
C LEU A 43 1.18 -8.97 -16.79
N ASP A 44 2.25 -8.17 -16.78
CA ASP A 44 2.21 -6.73 -17.02
C ASP A 44 1.89 -6.41 -18.50
N GLU A 45 2.28 -7.29 -19.42
CA GLU A 45 1.96 -7.23 -20.85
C GLU A 45 0.57 -7.80 -21.20
N LEU A 46 -0.09 -8.48 -20.25
CA LEU A 46 -1.45 -8.99 -20.42
C LEU A 46 -2.44 -7.82 -20.45
N HIS A 47 -3.25 -7.72 -21.50
CA HIS A 47 -4.24 -6.65 -21.61
C HIS A 47 -5.17 -6.59 -20.37
N ALA A 48 -5.41 -5.38 -19.85
CA ALA A 48 -6.19 -5.11 -18.64
C ALA A 48 -7.59 -5.77 -18.58
N GLY A 49 -8.17 -6.14 -19.73
CA GLY A 49 -9.45 -6.87 -19.81
C GLY A 49 -9.39 -8.39 -19.60
N MET A 50 -8.19 -8.99 -19.48
CA MET A 50 -8.01 -10.44 -19.31
C MET A 50 -7.66 -10.85 -17.87
N SER A 51 -7.35 -9.89 -16.99
CA SER A 51 -6.94 -10.12 -15.60
C SER A 51 -7.98 -10.92 -14.79
N ASP A 52 -9.27 -10.63 -14.98
CA ASP A 52 -10.36 -11.30 -14.25
C ASP A 52 -10.54 -12.78 -14.65
N SER A 53 -10.07 -13.14 -15.84
CA SER A 53 -10.11 -14.50 -16.39
C SER A 53 -8.87 -15.33 -16.05
N LEU A 54 -7.89 -14.73 -15.37
CA LEU A 54 -6.63 -15.37 -15.05
C LEU A 54 -6.85 -16.49 -14.01
N ARG A 55 -6.40 -17.70 -14.33
CA ARG A 55 -6.54 -18.90 -13.48
C ARG A 55 -5.27 -19.73 -13.54
N VAL A 56 -4.88 -20.30 -12.39
CA VAL A 56 -3.86 -21.34 -12.34
C VAL A 56 -4.53 -22.70 -12.37
N GLU A 57 -4.13 -23.52 -13.33
CA GLU A 57 -4.55 -24.90 -13.49
C GLU A 57 -3.34 -25.81 -13.22
N SER A 58 -3.57 -27.02 -12.69
CA SER A 58 -2.47 -27.96 -12.46
C SER A 58 -2.91 -29.41 -12.56
N ASP A 59 -2.11 -30.21 -13.23
CA ASP A 59 -2.10 -31.67 -13.19
C ASP A 59 -0.77 -32.12 -12.58
N LEU A 60 -0.80 -32.62 -11.34
CA LEU A 60 0.43 -32.82 -10.58
C LEU A 60 1.15 -34.11 -11.02
N PRO A 61 2.48 -34.09 -11.21
CA PRO A 61 3.25 -35.26 -11.59
C PRO A 61 3.18 -36.34 -10.50
N THR A 62 3.08 -37.60 -10.93
CA THR A 62 3.08 -38.77 -10.03
C THR A 62 4.47 -39.41 -9.99
N ALA A 63 4.60 -40.54 -9.30
CA ALA A 63 5.85 -41.31 -9.32
C ALA A 63 6.23 -41.86 -10.71
N ARG A 64 5.26 -41.96 -11.63
CA ARG A 64 5.43 -42.58 -12.95
C ARG A 64 5.15 -41.64 -14.12
N ASP A 65 4.29 -40.66 -13.91
CA ASP A 65 3.82 -39.77 -14.95
C ASP A 65 4.29 -38.34 -14.68
N GLY A 66 4.66 -37.63 -15.74
CA GLY A 66 4.88 -36.19 -15.66
C GLY A 66 3.56 -35.46 -15.40
N GLY A 67 3.66 -34.20 -15.05
CA GLY A 67 2.52 -33.31 -14.82
C GLY A 67 2.82 -31.94 -15.38
N HIS A 68 1.89 -31.00 -15.21
CA HIS A 68 2.10 -29.63 -15.62
C HIS A 68 1.36 -28.66 -14.70
N VAL A 69 1.84 -27.42 -14.67
CA VAL A 69 1.13 -26.28 -14.08
C VAL A 69 0.93 -25.28 -15.20
N ALA A 70 -0.27 -24.73 -15.33
CA ALA A 70 -0.60 -23.74 -16.35
C ALA A 70 -1.20 -22.47 -15.75
N LEU A 71 -0.93 -21.35 -16.40
CA LEU A 71 -1.53 -20.06 -16.16
C LEU A 71 -2.37 -19.70 -17.38
N ARG A 72 -3.68 -19.60 -17.19
CA ARG A 72 -4.67 -19.42 -18.26
C ARG A 72 -5.36 -18.07 -18.13
N ALA A 73 -5.55 -17.37 -19.23
CA ALA A 73 -6.42 -16.20 -19.34
C ALA A 73 -7.26 -16.32 -20.62
N GLY A 74 -8.56 -16.60 -20.48
CA GLY A 74 -9.42 -16.94 -21.61
C GLY A 74 -8.89 -18.15 -22.41
N ASP A 75 -8.60 -17.93 -23.69
CA ASP A 75 -8.04 -18.94 -24.60
C ASP A 75 -6.50 -18.95 -24.64
N GLN A 76 -5.84 -18.01 -23.96
CA GLN A 76 -4.38 -17.98 -23.84
C GLN A 76 -3.94 -18.76 -22.61
N TYR A 77 -2.87 -19.53 -22.72
CA TYR A 77 -2.27 -20.18 -21.57
C TYR A 77 -0.75 -20.32 -21.72
N LEU A 78 -0.06 -20.23 -20.58
CA LEU A 78 1.33 -20.65 -20.41
C LEU A 78 1.32 -21.93 -19.59
N SER A 79 2.06 -22.96 -19.99
CA SER A 79 2.16 -24.23 -19.26
C SER A 79 3.61 -24.60 -19.02
N TRP A 80 3.90 -25.15 -17.84
CA TRP A 80 5.21 -25.64 -17.42
C TRP A 80 5.11 -27.11 -17.05
N ASP A 81 5.83 -27.95 -17.79
CA ASP A 81 5.87 -29.40 -17.54
C ASP A 81 6.81 -29.77 -16.38
N PHE A 82 6.41 -30.73 -15.56
CA PHE A 82 7.18 -31.32 -14.49
C PHE A 82 7.37 -32.82 -14.74
N SER A 83 8.58 -33.32 -14.47
CA SER A 83 8.90 -34.74 -14.63
C SER A 83 8.27 -35.59 -13.52
N PRO A 84 8.15 -36.92 -13.71
CA PRO A 84 7.76 -37.82 -12.63
C PRO A 84 8.59 -37.59 -11.35
N ASN A 85 7.96 -37.76 -10.19
CA ASN A 85 8.51 -37.52 -8.85
C ASN A 85 8.78 -36.04 -8.47
N GLN A 86 8.28 -35.07 -9.24
CA GLN A 86 8.38 -33.64 -8.93
C GLN A 86 7.10 -33.04 -8.34
N GLU A 87 6.25 -33.82 -7.67
CA GLU A 87 4.94 -33.36 -7.17
C GLU A 87 5.08 -32.15 -6.23
N HIS A 88 6.08 -32.20 -5.34
CA HIS A 88 6.34 -31.12 -4.40
C HIS A 88 6.73 -29.82 -5.12
N ASP A 89 7.61 -29.91 -6.13
CA ASP A 89 8.06 -28.76 -6.92
C ASP A 89 6.89 -28.16 -7.73
N ALA A 90 6.07 -29.00 -8.35
CA ALA A 90 4.89 -28.59 -9.11
C ALA A 90 3.85 -27.90 -8.22
N ARG A 91 3.59 -28.45 -7.03
CA ARG A 91 2.66 -27.86 -6.06
C ARG A 91 3.16 -26.52 -5.52
N ALA A 92 4.45 -26.43 -5.21
CA ALA A 92 5.07 -25.17 -4.78
C ALA A 92 5.03 -24.11 -5.89
N PHE A 93 5.27 -24.52 -7.14
CA PHE A 93 5.23 -23.63 -8.30
C PHE A 93 3.82 -23.14 -8.63
N ALA A 94 2.81 -24.02 -8.58
CA ALA A 94 1.41 -23.65 -8.73
C ALA A 94 0.98 -22.63 -7.66
N ALA A 95 1.33 -22.86 -6.40
CA ALA A 95 1.05 -21.90 -5.33
C ALA A 95 1.71 -20.54 -5.58
N ALA A 96 2.96 -20.53 -6.07
CA ALA A 96 3.67 -19.30 -6.42
C ALA A 96 3.03 -18.57 -7.61
N LEU A 97 2.64 -19.29 -8.67
CA LEU A 97 1.90 -18.72 -9.81
C LEU A 97 0.55 -18.15 -9.40
N THR A 98 -0.18 -18.84 -8.52
CA THR A 98 -1.46 -18.36 -8.00
C THR A 98 -1.24 -17.04 -7.28
N ARG A 99 -0.23 -16.91 -6.43
CA ARG A 99 0.14 -15.62 -5.80
C ARG A 99 0.65 -14.56 -6.78
N LEU A 100 1.11 -14.96 -7.96
CA LEU A 100 1.53 -14.03 -9.00
C LEU A 100 0.34 -13.41 -9.74
N CYS A 101 -0.79 -14.10 -9.79
CA CYS A 101 -2.01 -13.65 -10.44
C CYS A 101 -2.64 -12.46 -9.69
N PRO A 102 -2.98 -11.34 -10.37
CA PRO A 102 -3.63 -10.18 -9.75
C PRO A 102 -4.99 -10.50 -9.10
N SER A 103 -5.67 -11.56 -9.57
CA SER A 103 -6.99 -11.98 -9.11
C SER A 103 -6.98 -12.93 -7.90
N THR A 104 -5.81 -13.26 -7.36
CA THR A 104 -5.72 -14.24 -6.28
C THR A 104 -5.86 -13.57 -4.93
N THR A 105 -6.94 -13.96 -4.25
CA THR A 105 -7.19 -13.64 -2.84
C THR A 105 -5.98 -13.96 -1.97
N ILE A 106 -5.63 -13.09 -1.02
CA ILE A 106 -4.67 -13.33 0.06
C ILE A 106 -5.49 -13.67 1.31
N PRO A 107 -5.69 -14.96 1.65
CA PRO A 107 -6.60 -15.35 2.73
C PRO A 107 -6.25 -14.68 4.05
N GLY A 108 -7.24 -14.14 4.74
CA GLY A 108 -7.12 -13.42 6.01
C GLY A 108 -6.69 -11.95 5.91
N LEU A 109 -6.35 -11.46 4.71
CA LEU A 109 -6.02 -10.05 4.51
C LEU A 109 -7.30 -9.21 4.44
N ASN A 110 -7.83 -8.91 5.62
CA ASN A 110 -9.05 -8.14 5.81
C ASN A 110 -8.73 -6.78 6.45
N PHE A 111 -9.22 -5.71 5.84
CA PHE A 111 -9.09 -4.34 6.36
C PHE A 111 -10.02 -3.38 5.64
N VAL A 112 -10.15 -2.17 6.19
CA VAL A 112 -10.79 -1.04 5.50
C VAL A 112 -9.72 -0.01 5.14
N ALA A 113 -9.56 0.28 3.85
CA ALA A 113 -8.80 1.45 3.44
C ALA A 113 -9.65 2.71 3.63
N LEU A 114 -9.05 3.82 4.04
CA LEU A 114 -9.74 5.06 4.34
C LEU A 114 -8.91 6.26 3.86
N ASP A 115 -9.59 7.29 3.36
CA ASP A 115 -9.04 8.63 3.13
C ASP A 115 -10.12 9.68 3.43
N VAL A 116 -9.70 10.91 3.80
CA VAL A 116 -10.61 12.05 3.98
C VAL A 116 -10.12 13.30 3.26
N GLU A 117 -11.08 14.12 2.82
CA GLU A 117 -10.82 15.49 2.40
C GLU A 117 -11.32 16.48 3.45
N THR A 118 -10.62 17.62 3.59
CA THR A 118 -10.97 18.68 4.54
C THR A 118 -11.24 19.99 3.82
N ALA A 119 -12.26 20.74 4.26
CA ALA A 119 -12.68 21.99 3.65
C ALA A 119 -11.66 23.12 3.84
N ASN A 120 -10.88 23.08 4.91
CA ASN A 120 -9.88 24.10 5.23
C ASN A 120 -8.67 23.52 5.99
N SER A 121 -7.82 24.42 6.51
CA SER A 121 -6.62 24.06 7.28
C SER A 121 -6.86 23.42 8.66
N ASN A 122 -8.08 23.48 9.19
CA ASN A 122 -8.48 22.78 10.41
C ASN A 122 -8.82 21.32 10.12
N TYR A 123 -8.24 20.35 10.83
CA TYR A 123 -8.45 18.94 10.46
C TYR A 123 -9.87 18.46 10.75
N GLY A 124 -10.56 19.10 11.69
CA GLY A 124 -11.96 18.80 11.96
C GLY A 124 -12.90 19.21 10.83
N SER A 125 -12.44 19.93 9.81
CA SER A 125 -13.27 20.41 8.69
C SER A 125 -13.56 19.34 7.61
N VAL A 126 -13.67 18.07 8.00
CA VAL A 126 -13.90 16.95 7.07
C VAL A 126 -15.13 17.20 6.19
N CYS A 127 -14.97 17.09 4.86
CA CYS A 127 -16.03 17.33 3.88
C CYS A 127 -16.27 16.15 2.91
N GLN A 128 -15.36 15.17 2.87
CA GLN A 128 -15.57 13.89 2.20
C GLN A 128 -14.85 12.77 2.96
N ILE A 129 -15.47 11.59 2.98
CA ILE A 129 -14.87 10.36 3.52
C ILE A 129 -15.01 9.25 2.48
N GLY A 130 -13.90 8.61 2.13
CA GLY A 130 -13.88 7.43 1.26
C GLY A 130 -13.42 6.20 2.02
N VAL A 131 -14.10 5.07 1.82
CA VAL A 131 -13.75 3.79 2.45
C VAL A 131 -13.84 2.63 1.45
N VAL A 132 -12.92 1.69 1.58
CA VAL A 132 -12.88 0.47 0.76
C VAL A 132 -12.62 -0.73 1.65
N ARG A 133 -13.57 -1.68 1.70
CA ARG A 133 -13.37 -2.95 2.42
C ARG A 133 -12.63 -3.93 1.54
N ILE A 134 -11.56 -4.47 2.08
CA ILE A 134 -10.82 -5.59 1.51
C ILE A 134 -11.15 -6.85 2.33
N VAL A 135 -11.53 -7.92 1.64
CA VAL A 135 -11.71 -9.26 2.21
C VAL A 135 -10.84 -10.24 1.43
N ASP A 136 -10.02 -10.99 2.14
CA ASP A 136 -9.04 -11.91 1.58
C ASP A 136 -8.22 -11.26 0.45
N GLY A 137 -7.77 -10.02 0.64
CA GLY A 137 -6.97 -9.28 -0.34
C GLY A 137 -7.71 -8.80 -1.60
N ALA A 138 -9.03 -8.96 -1.68
CA ALA A 138 -9.85 -8.45 -2.77
C ALA A 138 -10.85 -7.38 -2.29
N VAL A 139 -11.21 -6.44 -3.16
CA VAL A 139 -12.26 -5.45 -2.86
C VAL A 139 -13.59 -6.17 -2.69
N ALA A 140 -14.22 -5.98 -1.52
CA ALA A 140 -15.49 -6.60 -1.17
C ALA A 140 -16.64 -5.58 -1.16
N ASP A 141 -16.36 -4.34 -0.76
CA ASP A 141 -17.34 -3.26 -0.66
C ASP A 141 -16.64 -1.90 -0.68
N SER A 142 -17.33 -0.85 -1.08
CA SER A 142 -16.81 0.53 -1.01
C SER A 142 -17.92 1.55 -0.89
N SER A 143 -17.62 2.66 -0.21
CA SER A 143 -18.55 3.76 0.00
C SER A 143 -17.82 5.09 0.00
N SER A 144 -18.54 6.14 -0.40
CA SER A 144 -18.08 7.52 -0.30
C SER A 144 -19.23 8.38 0.20
N TRP A 145 -18.91 9.32 1.09
CA TRP A 145 -19.87 10.31 1.57
C TRP A 145 -19.28 11.70 1.46
N LEU A 146 -20.02 12.60 0.82
CA LEU A 146 -19.88 14.04 1.08
C LEU A 146 -20.58 14.35 2.40
N CYS A 147 -20.04 15.30 3.14
CA CYS A 147 -20.66 15.78 4.36
C CYS A 147 -20.45 17.29 4.55
N THR A 148 -21.37 17.94 5.27
CA THR A 148 -21.11 19.27 5.77
C THR A 148 -20.14 19.19 6.96
N PRO A 149 -19.05 19.97 6.96
CA PRO A 149 -18.13 20.02 8.10
C PRO A 149 -18.83 20.53 9.37
N PRO A 150 -18.25 20.26 10.56
CA PRO A 150 -18.77 20.80 11.81
C PRO A 150 -18.92 22.33 11.77
N GLU A 151 -20.03 22.85 12.29
CA GLU A 151 -20.43 24.25 12.08
C GLU A 151 -19.35 25.27 12.47
N LYS A 152 -18.58 25.00 13.54
CA LYS A 152 -17.50 25.87 14.02
C LYS A 152 -16.33 26.02 13.04
N VAL A 153 -16.18 25.08 12.12
CA VAL A 153 -15.10 25.01 11.13
C VAL A 153 -15.66 24.82 9.71
N ASN A 154 -16.93 25.16 9.50
CA ASN A 154 -17.65 25.03 8.23
C ASN A 154 -17.38 26.23 7.32
N TYR A 155 -16.13 26.35 6.86
CA TYR A 155 -15.73 27.29 5.82
C TYR A 155 -14.77 26.58 4.85
N PHE A 156 -14.69 27.05 3.62
CA PHE A 156 -13.88 26.40 2.59
C PHE A 156 -12.77 27.34 2.15
N ASP A 157 -11.52 26.88 2.30
CA ASP A 157 -10.34 27.58 1.82
C ASP A 157 -10.16 27.31 0.31
N GLU A 158 -9.91 28.34 -0.49
CA GLU A 158 -9.72 28.19 -1.96
C GLU A 158 -8.62 27.19 -2.32
N VAL A 159 -7.60 27.05 -1.46
CA VAL A 159 -6.52 26.07 -1.65
C VAL A 159 -7.04 24.63 -1.55
N ASN A 160 -7.88 24.33 -0.56
CA ASN A 160 -8.44 23.00 -0.38
C ASN A 160 -9.41 22.67 -1.53
N VAL A 161 -10.33 23.59 -1.83
CA VAL A 161 -11.24 23.49 -2.98
C VAL A 161 -10.46 23.28 -4.28
N GLY A 162 -9.33 23.97 -4.47
CA GLY A 162 -8.47 23.81 -5.65
C GLY A 162 -7.77 22.45 -5.76
N ILE A 163 -7.62 21.72 -4.65
CA ILE A 163 -7.00 20.39 -4.60
C ILE A 163 -8.02 19.30 -4.96
N HIS A 164 -9.15 19.25 -4.25
CA HIS A 164 -10.13 18.16 -4.35
C HIS A 164 -11.40 18.55 -5.14
N GLY A 165 -11.64 19.83 -5.42
CA GLY A 165 -12.78 20.31 -6.21
C GLY A 165 -14.13 20.39 -5.47
N ILE A 166 -14.15 20.12 -4.16
CA ILE A 166 -15.39 20.12 -3.36
C ILE A 166 -15.65 21.55 -2.89
N THR A 167 -16.74 22.14 -3.37
CA THR A 167 -17.15 23.50 -3.02
C THR A 167 -18.17 23.49 -1.88
N PRO A 168 -18.42 24.64 -1.20
CA PRO A 168 -19.52 24.76 -0.25
C PRO A 168 -20.87 24.33 -0.83
N GLU A 169 -21.12 24.65 -2.10
CA GLU A 169 -22.36 24.27 -2.79
C GLU A 169 -22.47 22.76 -3.02
N ALA A 170 -21.34 22.06 -3.21
CA ALA A 170 -21.32 20.61 -3.40
C ALA A 170 -21.74 19.85 -2.14
N VAL A 171 -21.52 20.42 -0.95
CA VAL A 171 -21.91 19.82 0.33
C VAL A 171 -23.18 20.40 0.93
N ALA A 172 -23.78 21.43 0.33
CA ALA A 172 -24.89 22.18 0.94
C ALA A 172 -26.11 21.31 1.29
N ASP A 173 -26.40 20.29 0.47
CA ASP A 173 -27.49 19.33 0.68
C ASP A 173 -27.00 17.98 1.25
N ALA A 174 -25.71 17.87 1.59
CA ALA A 174 -25.14 16.66 2.17
C ALA A 174 -25.47 16.54 3.67
N ALA A 175 -25.50 15.31 4.17
CA ALA A 175 -25.70 15.05 5.60
C ALA A 175 -24.58 15.71 6.43
N PRO A 176 -24.86 16.12 7.68
CA PRO A 176 -23.83 16.60 8.59
C PRO A 176 -22.82 15.50 8.90
N PHE A 177 -21.57 15.91 9.18
CA PHE A 177 -20.50 14.99 9.57
C PHE A 177 -20.94 14.03 10.69
N SER A 178 -21.69 14.52 11.67
CA SER A 178 -22.19 13.74 12.81
C SER A 178 -23.13 12.60 12.43
N GLU A 179 -23.85 12.70 11.30
CA GLU A 179 -24.66 11.59 10.76
C GLU A 179 -23.81 10.63 9.94
N VAL A 180 -22.94 11.16 9.08
CA VAL A 180 -22.07 10.35 8.20
C VAL A 180 -21.10 9.49 9.01
N ILE A 181 -20.57 9.99 10.13
CA ILE A 181 -19.58 9.26 10.92
C ILE A 181 -20.14 7.97 11.54
N ASP A 182 -21.44 7.88 11.78
CA ASP A 182 -22.09 6.66 12.27
C ASP A 182 -22.23 5.59 11.17
N GLU A 183 -22.45 6.01 9.93
CA GLU A 183 -22.38 5.13 8.75
C GLU A 183 -20.95 4.60 8.56
N VAL A 184 -19.95 5.49 8.65
CA VAL A 184 -18.53 5.12 8.57
C VAL A 184 -18.14 4.16 9.70
N ARG A 185 -18.63 4.38 10.93
CA ARG A 185 -18.42 3.46 12.06
C ARG A 185 -18.97 2.07 11.75
N THR A 186 -20.17 2.01 11.21
CA THR A 186 -20.83 0.76 10.83
C THR A 186 -20.06 0.05 9.72
N PHE A 187 -19.56 0.81 8.74
CA PHE A 187 -18.71 0.28 7.68
C PHE A 187 -17.39 -0.25 8.25
N ILE A 188 -16.67 0.49 9.09
CA ILE A 188 -15.39 -0.01 9.64
C ILE A 188 -15.60 -1.25 10.52
N GLY A 189 -16.61 -1.24 11.39
CA GLY A 189 -16.89 -2.34 12.30
C GLY A 189 -15.68 -2.66 13.19
N ALA A 190 -15.24 -3.93 13.15
CA ALA A 190 -14.09 -4.41 13.92
C ALA A 190 -12.79 -4.50 13.10
N ASP A 191 -12.82 -4.11 11.83
CA ASP A 191 -11.66 -4.24 10.94
C ASP A 191 -10.57 -3.21 11.30
N SER A 192 -9.32 -3.57 11.00
CA SER A 192 -8.23 -2.59 11.02
C SER A 192 -8.39 -1.61 9.86
N VAL A 193 -8.04 -0.35 10.10
CA VAL A 193 -8.05 0.69 9.08
C VAL A 193 -6.66 0.85 8.46
N VAL A 194 -6.56 1.17 7.17
CA VAL A 194 -5.30 1.57 6.56
C VAL A 194 -5.49 2.83 5.72
N ALA A 195 -4.65 3.83 5.95
CA ALA A 195 -4.66 5.07 5.19
C ALA A 195 -3.26 5.45 4.71
N HIS A 196 -3.16 6.29 3.69
CA HIS A 196 -1.88 6.78 3.18
C HIS A 196 -1.51 8.08 3.90
N PHE A 197 -0.49 8.04 4.76
CA PHE A 197 -0.25 9.07 5.81
C PHE A 197 -1.31 9.07 6.93
N ALA A 198 -1.74 7.87 7.34
CA ALA A 198 -2.85 7.61 8.26
C ALA A 198 -2.97 8.45 9.55
N GLN A 199 -1.88 9.05 10.04
CA GLN A 199 -1.96 9.98 11.17
C GLN A 199 -2.83 11.19 10.86
N PHE A 200 -2.83 11.68 9.62
CA PHE A 200 -3.67 12.80 9.19
C PHE A 200 -5.15 12.42 9.27
N ASP A 201 -5.56 11.37 8.56
CA ASP A 201 -6.97 10.96 8.46
C ASP A 201 -7.56 10.62 9.83
N THR A 202 -6.78 9.92 10.65
CA THR A 202 -7.18 9.56 12.01
C THR A 202 -7.35 10.82 12.89
N ALA A 203 -6.49 11.82 12.73
CA ALA A 203 -6.60 13.08 13.46
C ALA A 203 -7.79 13.92 12.98
N ALA A 204 -8.02 13.99 11.67
CA ALA A 204 -9.15 14.69 11.08
C ALA A 204 -10.50 14.15 11.54
N LEU A 205 -10.70 12.82 11.43
CA LEU A 205 -11.92 12.17 11.91
C LEU A 205 -12.14 12.39 13.41
N ARG A 206 -11.08 12.27 14.21
CA ARG A 206 -11.18 12.50 15.66
C ARG A 206 -11.54 13.95 15.98
N GLU A 207 -10.87 14.91 15.35
CA GLU A 207 -11.12 16.33 15.62
C GLU A 207 -12.54 16.73 15.20
N ALA A 208 -13.01 16.23 14.05
CA ALA A 208 -14.39 16.43 13.61
C ALA A 208 -15.40 15.85 14.62
N CYS A 209 -15.15 14.64 15.16
CA CYS A 209 -15.97 14.07 16.22
C CYS A 209 -16.02 14.97 17.48
N LEU A 210 -14.88 15.57 17.86
CA LEU A 210 -14.80 16.46 19.02
C LEU A 210 -15.54 17.78 18.81
N TYR A 211 -15.56 18.34 17.58
CA TYR A 211 -16.34 19.55 17.30
C TYR A 211 -17.85 19.31 17.44
N GLU A 212 -18.31 18.12 17.06
CA GLU A 212 -19.71 17.71 17.04
C GLU A 212 -20.18 17.04 18.35
N ASP A 213 -19.30 16.90 19.34
CA ASP A 213 -19.57 16.20 20.61
C ASP A 213 -20.08 14.75 20.43
N VAL A 214 -19.57 14.06 19.41
CA VAL A 214 -19.84 12.65 19.12
C VAL A 214 -18.66 11.77 19.51
N ALA A 215 -18.93 10.50 19.81
CA ALA A 215 -17.88 9.57 20.22
C ALA A 215 -16.86 9.37 19.09
N PRO A 216 -15.54 9.47 19.34
CA PRO A 216 -14.53 9.15 18.33
C PRO A 216 -14.64 7.72 17.80
N LEU A 217 -14.11 7.49 16.60
CA LEU A 217 -13.91 6.14 16.08
C LEU A 217 -12.74 5.46 16.78
N GLU A 218 -12.94 4.24 17.25
CA GLU A 218 -11.89 3.42 17.89
C GLU A 218 -11.51 2.25 16.98
N PHE A 219 -10.30 2.27 16.45
CA PHE A 219 -9.74 1.22 15.61
C PHE A 219 -8.21 1.17 15.73
N SER A 220 -7.63 0.03 15.37
CA SER A 220 -6.20 -0.04 15.04
C SER A 220 -5.98 0.37 13.59
N PHE A 221 -4.89 1.08 13.31
CA PHE A 221 -4.60 1.53 11.96
C PHE A 221 -3.17 1.30 11.49
N GLY A 222 -3.04 0.99 10.20
CA GLY A 222 -1.79 0.93 9.46
C GLY A 222 -1.58 2.18 8.60
N CYS A 223 -0.34 2.40 8.17
CA CYS A 223 0.00 3.48 7.24
C CYS A 223 0.71 2.90 6.01
N SER A 224 0.06 2.97 4.84
CA SER A 224 0.59 2.40 3.60
C SER A 224 1.88 3.10 3.15
N TYR A 225 2.02 4.40 3.42
CA TYR A 225 3.28 5.15 3.25
C TYR A 225 4.45 4.52 4.02
N VAL A 226 4.23 4.13 5.28
CA VAL A 226 5.30 3.53 6.09
C VAL A 226 5.74 2.19 5.47
N LEU A 227 4.80 1.35 5.06
CA LEU A 227 5.13 0.08 4.41
C LEU A 227 5.79 0.26 3.05
N SER A 228 5.32 1.21 2.23
CA SER A 228 5.89 1.47 0.91
C SER A 228 7.33 1.95 1.02
N THR A 229 7.67 2.81 1.98
CA THR A 229 9.06 3.26 2.20
C THR A 229 10.02 2.15 2.62
N MET A 230 9.47 1.06 3.18
CA MET A 230 10.24 -0.11 3.57
C MET A 230 10.25 -1.18 2.49
N THR A 231 9.46 -1.06 1.43
CA THR A 231 9.33 -2.07 0.37
C THR A 231 9.93 -1.55 -0.92
N ASP A 232 10.72 -2.36 -1.59
CA ASP A 232 11.23 -2.00 -2.91
C ASP A 232 10.10 -2.18 -3.93
N LEU A 233 9.33 -1.12 -4.16
CA LEU A 233 8.25 -1.11 -5.16
C LEU A 233 8.72 -0.56 -6.51
N GLY A 234 9.92 0.03 -6.59
CA GLY A 234 10.44 0.70 -7.78
C GLY A 234 10.05 2.18 -7.90
N GLN A 235 9.35 2.72 -6.91
CA GLN A 235 8.92 4.11 -6.85
C GLN A 235 10.09 5.07 -6.56
N GLN A 236 10.10 6.22 -7.24
CA GLN A 236 11.09 7.28 -6.98
C GLN A 236 10.70 8.19 -5.80
N ARG A 237 9.41 8.25 -5.50
CA ARG A 237 8.80 9.08 -4.46
C ARG A 237 7.75 8.26 -3.74
N ASN A 238 7.47 8.62 -2.48
CA ASN A 238 6.56 7.86 -1.63
C ASN A 238 5.16 8.48 -1.49
N GLY A 239 4.84 9.55 -2.22
CA GLY A 239 3.47 10.09 -2.24
C GLY A 239 2.50 9.15 -2.95
N LEU A 240 1.22 9.19 -2.58
CA LEU A 240 0.20 8.21 -2.96
C LEU A 240 0.23 7.88 -4.45
N LYS A 241 0.10 8.88 -5.32
CA LYS A 241 0.13 8.72 -6.78
C LYS A 241 1.36 7.93 -7.28
N PHE A 242 2.56 8.25 -6.80
CA PHE A 242 3.79 7.60 -7.24
C PHE A 242 3.90 6.15 -6.75
N VAL A 243 3.38 5.87 -5.55
CA VAL A 243 3.36 4.51 -5.01
C VAL A 243 2.29 3.67 -5.71
N ALA A 244 1.11 4.25 -5.95
CA ALA A 244 0.01 3.65 -6.70
C ALA A 244 0.47 3.25 -8.11
N GLU A 245 1.12 4.16 -8.83
CA GLU A 245 1.71 3.89 -10.15
C GLU A 245 2.73 2.75 -10.09
N ALA A 246 3.61 2.73 -9.07
CA ALA A 246 4.62 1.69 -8.91
C ALA A 246 4.05 0.30 -8.57
N VAL A 247 2.81 0.23 -8.09
CA VAL A 247 2.07 -1.04 -7.88
C VAL A 247 1.12 -1.36 -9.04
N GLY A 248 1.13 -0.57 -10.11
CA GLY A 248 0.28 -0.77 -11.29
C GLY A 248 -1.15 -0.27 -11.13
N TYR A 249 -1.44 0.56 -10.12
CA TYR A 249 -2.74 1.19 -9.92
C TYR A 249 -2.78 2.58 -10.58
N ASP A 250 -3.71 2.78 -11.50
CA ASP A 250 -3.92 4.07 -12.18
C ASP A 250 -4.86 4.96 -11.37
N LEU A 251 -4.28 5.93 -10.65
CA LEU A 251 -5.03 6.89 -9.84
C LEU A 251 -5.50 8.07 -10.71
N VAL A 252 -6.69 7.90 -11.31
CA VAL A 252 -7.28 8.89 -12.22
C VAL A 252 -7.82 10.12 -11.49
N ASN A 253 -8.62 9.92 -10.43
CA ASN A 253 -9.27 10.99 -9.68
C ASN A 253 -8.51 11.27 -8.37
N HIS A 254 -7.23 11.66 -8.48
CA HIS A 254 -6.44 12.00 -7.29
C HIS A 254 -7.09 13.16 -6.51
N HIS A 255 -7.17 13.02 -5.18
CA HIS A 255 -7.90 13.93 -4.28
C HIS A 255 -9.43 13.79 -4.29
N ASP A 256 -9.94 12.70 -4.85
CA ASP A 256 -11.23 12.14 -4.42
C ASP A 256 -10.98 11.11 -3.31
N ALA A 257 -11.69 11.23 -2.19
CA ALA A 257 -11.41 10.40 -1.01
C ALA A 257 -11.60 8.90 -1.29
N LEU A 258 -12.54 8.50 -2.14
CA LEU A 258 -12.74 7.09 -2.47
C LEU A 258 -11.61 6.59 -3.38
N ALA A 259 -11.27 7.33 -4.42
CA ALA A 259 -10.18 6.97 -5.33
C ALA A 259 -8.83 6.86 -4.59
N ASP A 260 -8.55 7.78 -3.66
CA ASP A 260 -7.33 7.74 -2.84
C ASP A 260 -7.35 6.55 -1.85
N ALA A 261 -8.51 6.19 -1.29
CA ALA A 261 -8.68 4.99 -0.47
C ALA A 261 -8.48 3.69 -1.28
N GLU A 262 -9.00 3.61 -2.51
CA GLU A 262 -8.78 2.47 -3.42
C GLU A 262 -7.29 2.31 -3.77
N ALA A 263 -6.59 3.41 -4.07
CA ALA A 263 -5.15 3.40 -4.31
C ALA A 263 -4.39 2.93 -3.06
N CYS A 264 -4.78 3.39 -1.87
CA CYS A 264 -4.21 2.93 -0.60
C CYS A 264 -4.39 1.41 -0.42
N ALA A 265 -5.59 0.89 -0.72
CA ALA A 265 -5.88 -0.53 -0.65
C ALA A 265 -5.00 -1.35 -1.62
N ALA A 266 -4.91 -0.91 -2.88
CA ALA A 266 -4.08 -1.54 -3.89
C ALA A 266 -2.61 -1.64 -3.47
N ILE A 267 -2.07 -0.58 -2.85
CA ILE A 267 -0.70 -0.58 -2.32
C ILE A 267 -0.51 -1.66 -1.25
N ILE A 268 -1.45 -1.78 -0.32
CA ILE A 268 -1.36 -2.78 0.75
C ILE A 268 -1.45 -4.19 0.19
N VAL A 269 -2.40 -4.45 -0.72
CA VAL A 269 -2.55 -5.76 -1.36
C VAL A 269 -1.28 -6.13 -2.12
N GLU A 270 -0.70 -5.22 -2.90
CA GLU A 270 0.53 -5.52 -3.64
C GLU A 270 1.74 -5.72 -2.73
N VAL A 271 1.86 -4.94 -1.65
CA VAL A 271 2.90 -5.18 -0.63
C VAL A 271 2.74 -6.56 -0.02
N ALA A 272 1.53 -6.96 0.36
CA ALA A 272 1.25 -8.28 0.93
C ALA A 272 1.60 -9.39 -0.06
N ARG A 273 1.22 -9.23 -1.33
CA ARG A 273 1.50 -10.19 -2.39
C ARG A 273 3.01 -10.36 -2.61
N ARG A 274 3.77 -9.26 -2.69
CA ARG A 274 5.24 -9.31 -2.82
C ARG A 274 5.89 -9.97 -1.62
N GLU A 275 5.39 -9.70 -0.42
CA GLU A 275 5.87 -10.36 0.80
C GLU A 275 5.59 -11.85 0.79
N ASP A 276 4.38 -12.29 0.46
CA ASP A 276 4.02 -13.71 0.45
C ASP A 276 4.79 -14.50 -0.61
N LEU A 277 5.19 -13.86 -1.72
CA LEU A 277 6.04 -14.46 -2.74
C LEU A 277 7.49 -14.67 -2.28
N LEU A 278 8.03 -13.74 -1.49
CA LEU A 278 9.44 -13.80 -1.04
C LEU A 278 9.59 -14.53 0.29
N HIS A 279 8.59 -14.39 1.16
CA HIS A 279 8.58 -14.84 2.54
C HIS A 279 7.16 -15.25 2.92
N PRO A 280 6.72 -16.45 2.50
CA PRO A 280 5.36 -16.91 2.67
C PRO A 280 4.80 -16.68 4.08
N PHE A 281 3.55 -16.26 4.16
CA PHE A 281 2.83 -16.26 5.42
C PHE A 281 2.55 -17.71 5.84
N ASP A 282 2.58 -17.98 7.14
CA ASP A 282 2.00 -19.21 7.68
C ASP A 282 0.48 -19.00 7.62
N ASN A 283 -0.10 -19.35 6.49
CA ASN A 283 -1.47 -19.05 6.11
C ASN A 283 -2.49 -19.98 6.78
N THR A 284 -2.06 -20.80 7.75
CA THR A 284 -2.96 -21.63 8.57
C THR A 284 -4.06 -20.81 9.25
N ASN A 285 -3.79 -19.53 9.58
CA ASN A 285 -4.75 -18.59 10.16
C ASN A 285 -4.98 -17.33 9.30
N GLY A 286 -4.51 -17.31 8.06
CA GLY A 286 -4.55 -16.14 7.17
C GLY A 286 -3.53 -15.03 7.49
N THR A 287 -3.41 -14.06 6.58
CA THR A 287 -2.44 -12.95 6.61
C THR A 287 -3.12 -11.67 7.09
N THR A 288 -3.01 -11.32 8.37
CA THR A 288 -3.62 -10.08 8.86
C THR A 288 -2.81 -8.84 8.48
N VAL A 289 -3.43 -7.66 8.44
CA VAL A 289 -2.68 -6.39 8.31
C VAL A 289 -1.62 -6.27 9.40
N ALA A 290 -1.94 -6.66 10.63
CA ALA A 290 -0.99 -6.66 11.73
C ALA A 290 0.24 -7.54 11.43
N ASP A 291 0.10 -8.68 10.74
CA ASP A 291 1.24 -9.50 10.35
C ASP A 291 2.20 -8.77 9.41
N MET A 292 1.68 -8.03 8.43
CA MET A 292 2.48 -7.25 7.50
C MET A 292 3.34 -6.21 8.23
N PHE A 293 2.72 -5.42 9.11
CA PHE A 293 3.43 -4.37 9.86
C PHE A 293 4.42 -4.98 10.87
N HIS A 294 4.01 -6.00 11.61
CA HIS A 294 4.84 -6.63 12.63
C HIS A 294 6.07 -7.34 12.07
N ARG A 295 5.98 -7.98 10.90
CA ARG A 295 7.13 -8.60 10.21
C ARG A 295 8.22 -7.59 9.81
N ARG A 296 7.83 -6.34 9.58
CA ARG A 296 8.73 -5.20 9.33
C ARG A 296 9.22 -4.52 10.61
N GLY A 297 8.78 -5.00 11.79
CA GLY A 297 9.06 -4.36 13.07
C GLY A 297 8.36 -3.01 13.21
N VAL A 298 7.12 -2.90 12.72
CA VAL A 298 6.27 -1.72 12.82
C VAL A 298 5.03 -2.07 13.65
N LEU A 299 4.66 -1.18 14.56
CA LEU A 299 3.45 -1.24 15.37
C LEU A 299 2.32 -0.55 14.63
N LEU A 300 1.12 -1.13 14.68
CA LEU A 300 -0.10 -0.43 14.27
C LEU A 300 -0.35 0.75 15.23
N GLY A 301 -0.90 1.83 14.69
CA GLY A 301 -1.46 2.90 15.50
C GLY A 301 -2.80 2.49 16.13
N THR A 302 -3.28 3.30 17.08
CA THR A 302 -4.59 3.11 17.70
C THR A 302 -5.30 4.45 17.86
N SER A 303 -6.60 4.52 17.58
CA SER A 303 -7.37 5.77 17.64
C SER A 303 -8.24 5.93 18.90
N ALA A 304 -8.14 5.01 19.88
CA ALA A 304 -9.00 4.90 21.06
C ALA A 304 -9.07 6.16 21.96
N SER A 305 -8.70 6.08 23.24
CA SER A 305 -8.75 7.26 24.13
C SER A 305 -7.81 8.39 23.69
N SER A 306 -6.73 8.07 22.98
CA SER A 306 -5.84 9.00 22.29
C SER A 306 -5.26 8.39 21.02
N ILE A 307 -4.82 9.23 20.08
CA ILE A 307 -4.15 8.77 18.85
C ILE A 307 -2.72 8.38 19.20
N GLN A 308 -2.45 7.07 19.12
CA GLN A 308 -1.09 6.53 19.10
C GLN A 308 -0.69 6.29 17.65
N PRO A 309 0.40 6.89 17.15
CA PRO A 309 0.76 6.77 15.74
C PRO A 309 1.32 5.39 15.41
N VAL A 310 1.40 5.08 14.11
CA VAL A 310 2.20 3.96 13.60
C VAL A 310 3.68 4.20 13.94
N LEU A 311 4.34 3.23 14.59
CA LEU A 311 5.69 3.40 15.14
C LEU A 311 6.61 2.24 14.78
N THR A 312 7.88 2.54 14.52
CA THR A 312 8.90 1.48 14.40
C THR A 312 9.29 0.92 15.77
N ASP A 313 9.30 -0.40 15.89
CA ASP A 313 9.73 -1.14 17.08
C ASP A 313 11.13 -1.75 16.89
N ARG A 314 12.11 -0.98 17.36
CA ARG A 314 13.54 -1.30 17.21
C ARG A 314 13.95 -2.58 17.96
N ASN A 315 13.33 -2.87 19.09
CA ASN A 315 13.76 -3.95 19.99
C ASN A 315 12.84 -5.17 19.93
N GLY A 316 11.65 -5.03 19.34
CA GLY A 316 10.71 -6.11 19.11
C GLY A 316 9.75 -6.42 20.25
N THR A 317 9.96 -5.83 21.42
CA THR A 317 9.07 -5.97 22.57
C THR A 317 7.68 -5.40 22.30
N GLY A 318 7.59 -4.28 21.57
CA GLY A 318 6.32 -3.66 21.24
C GLY A 318 5.45 -4.57 20.37
N VAL A 319 6.05 -5.19 19.35
CA VAL A 319 5.39 -6.13 18.44
C VAL A 319 4.86 -7.32 19.25
N VAL A 320 5.65 -7.87 20.16
CA VAL A 320 5.22 -8.99 21.02
C VAL A 320 4.01 -8.60 21.87
N LEU A 321 4.02 -7.40 22.47
CA LEU A 321 2.92 -6.92 23.30
C LEU A 321 1.66 -6.63 22.48
N GLN A 322 1.78 -5.97 21.33
CA GLN A 322 0.65 -5.64 20.47
C GLN A 322 0.01 -6.89 19.88
N ARG A 323 0.80 -7.88 19.45
CA ARG A 323 0.27 -9.18 18.99
C ARG A 323 -0.53 -9.90 20.07
N ARG A 324 -0.06 -9.90 21.32
CA ARG A 324 -0.81 -10.46 22.46
C ARG A 324 -2.13 -9.72 22.67
N SER A 325 -2.12 -8.39 22.58
CA SER A 325 -3.34 -7.57 22.70
C SER A 325 -4.35 -7.87 21.59
N LEU A 326 -3.88 -8.16 20.38
CA LEU A 326 -4.69 -8.51 19.22
C LEU A 326 -5.02 -10.01 19.14
N SER A 327 -4.67 -10.81 20.16
CA SER A 327 -4.83 -12.27 20.18
C SER A 327 -4.18 -12.99 18.98
N LEU A 328 -3.11 -12.44 18.43
CA LEU A 328 -2.35 -13.02 17.32
C LEU A 328 -1.26 -13.95 17.84
N SER A 329 -1.05 -15.07 17.14
CA SER A 329 0.06 -16.01 17.39
C SER A 329 1.41 -15.29 17.34
N PRO A 330 2.45 -15.77 18.05
CA PRO A 330 3.80 -15.23 17.89
C PRO A 330 4.27 -15.27 16.44
N LEU A 331 5.11 -14.31 16.03
CA LEU A 331 5.77 -14.40 14.73
C LEU A 331 6.71 -15.62 14.71
N PRO A 332 6.79 -16.36 13.58
CA PRO A 332 7.74 -17.45 13.44
C PRO A 332 9.19 -16.98 13.67
N GLU A 333 10.05 -17.87 14.14
CA GLU A 333 11.46 -17.57 14.34
C GLU A 333 12.11 -17.19 13.00
N GLY A 334 12.81 -16.04 12.95
CA GLY A 334 13.39 -15.51 11.71
C GLY A 334 12.40 -14.78 10.78
N ALA A 335 11.11 -14.65 11.11
CA ALA A 335 10.12 -13.95 10.27
C ALA A 335 10.31 -12.42 10.19
N ARG A 336 11.24 -11.84 10.96
CA ARG A 336 11.59 -10.41 10.83
C ARG A 336 12.29 -10.19 9.50
N LEU A 337 11.63 -9.47 8.61
CA LEU A 337 12.22 -9.03 7.36
C LEU A 337 13.31 -8.01 7.66
N ALA A 338 14.50 -8.23 7.10
CA ALA A 338 15.58 -7.27 7.18
C ALA A 338 15.12 -5.94 6.59
N ARG A 339 15.39 -4.83 7.29
CA ARG A 339 15.11 -3.49 6.76
C ARG A 339 15.90 -3.31 5.47
N THR A 340 15.22 -3.32 4.33
CA THR A 340 15.79 -2.86 3.06
C THR A 340 16.14 -1.38 3.23
N ARG A 341 17.44 -1.09 3.32
CA ARG A 341 17.91 0.30 3.27
C ARG A 341 17.78 0.75 1.82
N ALA A 342 16.98 1.79 1.57
CA ALA A 342 17.04 2.51 0.31
C ALA A 342 18.50 2.92 0.02
N PRO A 343 18.97 2.82 -1.24
CA PRO A 343 20.33 3.18 -1.60
C PRO A 343 20.57 4.65 -1.29
N ARG A 344 21.53 4.93 -0.40
CA ARG A 344 22.02 6.30 -0.18
C ARG A 344 22.64 6.80 -1.48
N SER A 345 22.06 7.83 -2.09
CA SER A 345 22.76 8.58 -3.14
C SER A 345 24.08 9.10 -2.56
N ARG A 346 25.19 8.52 -3.01
CA ARG A 346 26.53 8.91 -2.58
C ARG A 346 26.84 10.26 -3.21
N ARG A 347 26.56 11.37 -2.50
CA ARG A 347 27.10 12.68 -2.89
C ARG A 347 28.62 12.59 -2.83
N GLN A 348 29.27 12.63 -4.00
CA GLN A 348 30.71 12.77 -4.10
C GLN A 348 31.05 14.19 -3.63
N HIS A 349 31.70 14.31 -2.47
CA HIS A 349 32.34 15.55 -2.05
C HIS A 349 33.62 15.73 -2.88
N THR A 350 33.55 16.58 -3.90
CA THR A 350 34.75 17.17 -4.50
C THR A 350 35.13 18.41 -3.69
N SER A 351 36.27 18.33 -3.01
CA SER A 351 36.87 19.43 -2.25
C SER A 351 37.54 20.46 -3.16
N SER A 352 37.28 21.75 -2.95
CA SER A 352 38.20 22.87 -3.29
C SER A 352 37.79 24.15 -2.53
N PRO A 353 38.72 25.11 -2.29
CA PRO A 353 38.86 25.75 -0.98
C PRO A 353 38.49 27.25 -0.90
N THR A 354 38.28 27.69 0.34
CA THR A 354 38.50 29.04 0.94
C THR A 354 37.83 30.27 0.31
N SER A 355 36.89 30.87 1.04
CA SER A 355 37.10 32.19 1.68
C SER A 355 35.96 32.45 2.67
N ALA A 356 36.31 33.03 3.82
CA ALA A 356 35.42 33.34 4.92
C ALA A 356 35.08 34.83 4.91
N SER A 357 33.80 35.18 5.13
CA SER A 357 33.42 36.33 5.93
C SER A 357 31.97 36.20 6.41
N SER A 358 31.84 36.36 7.73
CA SER A 358 30.70 36.24 8.62
C SER A 358 29.37 36.87 8.21
N SER A 359 28.28 36.13 8.41
CA SER A 359 27.29 36.44 9.45
C SER A 359 26.58 35.13 9.82
N ASP A 360 26.68 34.74 11.09
CA ASP A 360 25.96 33.62 11.67
C ASP A 360 24.47 33.97 11.74
N ASP A 361 23.67 33.25 10.97
CA ASP A 361 22.28 32.91 11.26
C ASP A 361 21.99 31.58 10.55
N SER A 362 22.63 30.51 11.03
CA SER A 362 22.31 29.16 10.59
C SER A 362 21.03 28.69 11.31
N TYR A 363 19.89 28.98 10.70
CA TYR A 363 18.70 28.17 10.93
C TYR A 363 18.97 26.78 10.34
N ASP A 364 19.38 25.84 11.20
CA ASP A 364 19.39 24.41 10.92
C ASP A 364 17.92 23.93 10.91
N PRO A 365 17.32 23.63 9.74
CA PRO A 365 16.02 23.00 9.72
C PRO A 365 16.31 21.54 10.02
N GLY A 366 16.31 21.16 11.31
CA GLY A 366 16.71 19.84 11.80
C GLY A 366 15.91 18.68 11.18
N TRP A 367 16.18 18.37 9.91
CA TRP A 367 15.69 17.24 9.14
C TRP A 367 16.66 16.07 9.35
N GLY A 368 16.77 15.66 10.60
CA GLY A 368 17.37 14.39 11.00
C GLY A 368 16.27 13.34 11.15
N GLU A 369 16.20 12.43 10.18
CA GLU A 369 15.26 11.29 10.09
C GLU A 369 13.83 11.67 9.67
N GLY A 370 13.31 11.00 8.63
CA GLY A 370 11.96 11.20 8.07
C GLY A 370 10.84 10.91 9.08
N PRO A 371 9.56 10.97 8.67
CA PRO A 371 8.41 11.07 9.57
C PRO A 371 8.16 9.75 10.30
N ILE A 372 8.97 9.49 11.32
CA ILE A 372 8.73 8.49 12.36
C ILE A 372 8.58 9.33 13.62
N ALA A 373 7.32 9.56 14.01
CA ALA A 373 7.01 10.31 15.21
C ALA A 373 7.73 9.66 16.41
N ARG A 374 8.51 10.45 17.16
CA ARG A 374 8.91 10.01 18.51
C ARG A 374 7.67 10.05 19.38
N ARG A 375 7.54 9.10 20.31
CA ARG A 375 6.44 8.97 21.29
C ARG A 375 6.15 10.33 21.95
N ARG A 376 5.19 11.07 21.41
CA ARG A 376 4.58 12.29 21.95
C ARG A 376 3.10 12.19 21.63
N GLU A 377 2.26 12.40 22.63
CA GLU A 377 0.82 12.55 22.43
C GLU A 377 0.60 13.78 21.56
N LEU A 378 -0.16 13.60 20.48
CA LEU A 378 -0.50 14.68 19.56
C LEU A 378 -1.64 15.49 20.18
N THR A 379 -1.32 16.62 20.80
CA THR A 379 -2.28 17.68 21.13
C THR A 379 -2.48 18.54 19.88
N GLY A 380 -3.73 18.87 19.54
CA GLY A 380 -4.17 19.46 18.27
C GLY A 380 -3.68 20.87 17.90
N GLU A 381 -2.48 21.28 18.32
CA GLU A 381 -1.95 22.63 18.06
C GLU A 381 -0.67 22.63 17.18
N ASN A 382 -0.40 21.58 16.39
CA ASN A 382 0.80 21.55 15.55
C ASN A 382 0.49 21.78 14.06
N PRO A 383 0.61 23.03 13.54
CA PRO A 383 0.26 23.39 12.17
C PRO A 383 1.15 22.76 11.08
N ARG A 384 2.11 21.90 11.43
CA ARG A 384 3.04 21.25 10.51
C ARG A 384 2.45 20.11 9.66
N TRP A 385 1.16 19.78 9.81
CA TRP A 385 0.59 18.59 9.18
C TRP A 385 -0.70 18.79 8.35
N ALA A 386 -1.06 20.03 7.98
CA ALA A 386 -2.23 20.26 7.12
C ALA A 386 -2.03 19.62 5.74
N LYS A 387 -3.02 18.87 5.21
CA LYS A 387 -2.96 18.24 3.86
C LYS A 387 -2.55 19.29 2.83
N GLY A 388 -3.18 20.48 2.86
CA GLY A 388 -2.83 21.63 1.98
C GLY A 388 -1.41 22.20 2.15
N ALA A 389 -0.78 22.09 3.32
CA ALA A 389 0.63 22.49 3.52
C ALA A 389 1.60 21.37 3.12
N ILE A 390 1.21 20.10 3.27
CA ILE A 390 2.03 18.94 2.89
C ILE A 390 2.03 18.72 1.37
N THR A 391 0.87 18.81 0.70
CA THR A 391 0.77 18.68 -0.77
C THR A 391 1.39 19.88 -1.47
N GLN A 392 1.09 21.12 -1.07
CA GLN A 392 1.74 22.30 -1.67
C GLN A 392 3.26 22.30 -1.48
N GLN A 393 3.79 21.91 -0.32
CA GLN A 393 5.25 21.96 -0.10
C GLN A 393 6.01 20.85 -0.83
N ALA A 394 5.38 19.68 -1.04
CA ALA A 394 5.94 18.60 -1.86
C ALA A 394 5.88 18.89 -3.37
N GLU A 395 4.84 19.57 -3.86
CA GLU A 395 4.67 19.91 -5.28
C GLU A 395 5.40 21.21 -5.68
N PHE A 396 5.44 22.22 -4.80
CA PHE A 396 6.17 23.47 -5.03
C PHE A 396 7.69 23.25 -5.12
N CYS A 397 8.24 22.35 -4.29
CA CYS A 397 9.67 21.98 -4.37
C CYS A 397 10.02 21.15 -5.62
N ALA A 398 9.04 20.57 -6.32
CA ALA A 398 9.26 19.77 -7.53
C ALA A 398 9.25 20.60 -8.82
N THR A 399 8.65 21.80 -8.81
CA THR A 399 8.42 22.61 -10.02
C THR A 399 9.28 23.87 -10.12
N HIS A 400 9.89 24.34 -9.01
CA HIS A 400 10.68 25.57 -9.00
C HIS A 400 12.00 25.41 -8.21
N PRO A 401 13.15 25.13 -8.86
CA PRO A 401 14.44 25.24 -8.20
C PRO A 401 14.70 26.72 -7.90
N LEU A 402 14.49 27.14 -6.65
CA LEU A 402 14.75 28.51 -6.22
C LEU A 402 16.19 28.91 -6.57
N GLN A 403 16.31 29.88 -7.48
CA GLN A 403 17.56 30.57 -7.76
C GLN A 403 18.01 31.32 -6.51
N LYS A 404 19.28 31.11 -6.15
CA LYS A 404 19.94 31.79 -5.03
C LYS A 404 20.02 33.30 -5.31
N THR A 405 19.58 34.11 -4.34
CA THR A 405 20.06 35.48 -4.13
C THR A 405 20.47 35.63 -2.68
#